data_AF-D7CUG5-F1
#
_entry.id   AF-D7CUG5-F1
#
_cell.length_a   1.000
_cell.length_b   1.000
_cell.length_c   1.000
_cell.angle_alpha   90.00
_cell.angle_beta   90.00
_cell.angle_gamma   90.00
#
_symmetry.space_group_name_H-M   'P 1'
#
loop_
_entity.id
_entity.type
_entity.pdbx_description
1 polymer ?
#
loop_
_entity_poly.entity_id
_entity_poly.type
_entity_poly.pdbx_seq_one_letter_code
_entity_poly.pdbx_strand_id
1 'polypeptide(L)'
;MDDTRDPSRDPARDPSLDLARYQRLSRDTWSVIQTDHPIVYPTLGLANEAGEVAGKIKKIFRDKGGVIGEAEREALKGELGDVLWYLTQICTELGLTLGEVAEANLAKLASRQARGTLGGEGDGR
;
A
#
# COMPACT_ATOMS: atom_id res chain seq x y z
N MET A 1 -46.77 -23.95 -10.55
CA MET A 1 -46.66 -22.84 -11.52
C MET A 1 -46.72 -21.56 -10.70
N ASP A 2 -45.64 -20.88 -10.36
CA ASP A 2 -44.23 -20.96 -10.66
C ASP A 2 -43.53 -20.29 -9.47
N ASP A 3 -42.65 -21.05 -8.83
CA ASP A 3 -41.75 -20.64 -7.77
C ASP A 3 -40.43 -20.28 -8.45
N THR A 4 -40.24 -19.02 -8.84
CA THR A 4 -38.92 -18.45 -9.17
C THR A 4 -38.97 -16.92 -9.17
N ARG A 5 -38.85 -16.31 -8.00
CA ARG A 5 -37.99 -15.12 -7.85
C ARG A 5 -37.13 -15.34 -6.62
N ASP A 6 -36.22 -16.28 -6.81
CA ASP A 6 -35.14 -16.67 -5.93
C ASP A 6 -34.33 -15.42 -5.50
N PRO A 7 -34.15 -15.17 -4.19
CA PRO A 7 -33.37 -14.05 -3.64
C PRO A 7 -31.86 -14.11 -3.92
N SER A 8 -31.41 -14.88 -4.93
CA SER A 8 -30.02 -15.19 -5.27
C SER A 8 -29.42 -14.38 -6.45
N ARG A 9 -30.04 -13.28 -6.89
CA ARG A 9 -29.37 -12.22 -7.71
C ARG A 9 -28.83 -11.11 -6.75
N ASP A 10 -27.76 -11.29 -5.98
CA ASP A 10 -26.31 -11.35 -6.33
C ASP A 10 -25.62 -9.95 -6.23
N PRO A 11 -24.40 -9.76 -5.65
CA PRO A 11 -23.59 -10.56 -4.72
C PRO A 11 -23.28 -9.78 -3.41
N ALA A 12 -22.79 -10.49 -2.41
CA ALA A 12 -21.98 -9.94 -1.32
C ALA A 12 -20.87 -9.00 -1.86
N ARG A 13 -20.58 -7.88 -1.21
CA ARG A 13 -19.74 -7.81 -0.01
C ARG A 13 -19.79 -6.37 0.51
N ASP A 14 -19.80 -6.23 1.82
CA ASP A 14 -19.34 -5.05 2.58
C ASP A 14 -18.77 -3.88 1.73
N PRO A 15 -19.33 -2.65 1.81
CA PRO A 15 -18.83 -1.48 1.07
C PRO A 15 -17.45 -0.98 1.56
N SER A 16 -16.65 -1.85 2.16
CA SER A 16 -15.29 -1.56 2.55
C SER A 16 -14.42 -1.22 1.34
N LEU A 17 -13.37 -0.48 1.62
CA LEU A 17 -12.45 0.03 0.62
C LEU A 17 -11.49 -1.09 0.20
N ASP A 18 -11.68 -1.65 -0.99
CA ASP A 18 -10.71 -2.60 -1.59
C ASP A 18 -9.57 -1.86 -2.33
N LEU A 19 -8.52 -2.59 -2.71
CA LEU A 19 -7.36 -2.02 -3.39
C LEU A 19 -7.71 -1.35 -4.72
N ALA A 20 -8.63 -1.95 -5.49
CA ALA A 20 -9.03 -1.42 -6.79
C ALA A 20 -9.82 -0.12 -6.64
N ARG A 21 -10.73 -0.07 -5.67
CA ARG A 21 -11.53 1.11 -5.32
C ARG A 21 -10.66 2.20 -4.72
N TYR A 22 -9.72 1.86 -3.83
CA TYR A 22 -8.75 2.81 -3.31
C TYR A 22 -7.91 3.43 -4.44
N GLN A 23 -7.36 2.60 -5.33
CA GLN A 23 -6.56 3.09 -6.45
C GLN A 23 -7.34 4.06 -7.33
N ARG A 24 -8.59 3.73 -7.68
CA ARG A 24 -9.47 4.64 -8.44
C ARG A 24 -9.72 5.96 -7.69
N LEU A 25 -10.15 5.90 -6.43
CA LEU A 25 -10.46 7.11 -5.64
C LEU A 25 -9.22 7.98 -5.37
N SER A 26 -8.04 7.37 -5.23
CA SER A 26 -6.79 8.12 -5.02
C SER A 26 -6.48 9.02 -6.22
N ARG A 27 -6.86 8.60 -7.43
CA ARG A 27 -6.57 9.35 -8.66
C ARG A 27 -7.33 10.68 -8.73
N ASP A 28 -8.50 10.77 -8.09
CA ASP A 28 -9.28 12.01 -8.04
C ASP A 28 -8.56 13.13 -7.29
N THR A 29 -7.57 12.78 -6.46
CA THR A 29 -6.74 13.72 -5.70
C THR A 29 -5.41 14.04 -6.39
N TRP A 30 -5.12 13.43 -7.54
CA TRP A 30 -3.87 13.63 -8.26
C TRP A 30 -3.84 14.97 -8.98
N SER A 31 -2.73 15.69 -8.83
CA SER A 31 -2.40 16.86 -9.65
C SER A 31 -1.12 16.57 -10.41
N VAL A 32 -1.16 16.78 -11.74
CA VAL A 32 0.00 16.54 -12.59
C VAL A 32 1.09 17.55 -12.27
N ILE A 33 2.25 17.06 -11.84
CA ILE A 33 3.47 17.85 -11.70
C ILE A 33 4.40 17.48 -12.86
N GLN A 34 4.73 18.47 -13.68
CA GLN A 34 5.56 18.29 -14.87
C GLN A 34 7.00 17.92 -14.46
N THR A 35 7.45 16.76 -14.93
CA THR A 35 8.81 16.22 -14.76
C THR A 35 9.17 15.43 -16.03
N ASP A 36 10.41 14.95 -16.16
CA ASP A 36 10.86 14.22 -17.35
C ASP A 36 10.19 12.83 -17.53
N HIS A 37 9.63 12.26 -16.46
CA HIS A 37 8.80 11.06 -16.51
C HIS A 37 7.75 11.10 -15.39
N PRO A 38 6.48 10.72 -15.64
CA PRO A 38 5.38 10.86 -14.68
C PRO A 38 5.58 10.15 -13.32
N ILE A 39 6.53 9.22 -13.23
CA ILE A 39 6.85 8.50 -11.99
C ILE A 39 7.90 9.19 -11.13
N VAL A 40 8.62 10.20 -11.66
CA VAL A 40 9.71 10.87 -10.94
C VAL A 40 9.17 11.53 -9.68
N TYR A 41 8.17 12.42 -9.83
CA TYR A 41 7.57 13.09 -8.70
C TYR A 41 7.02 12.13 -7.63
N PRO A 42 6.14 11.15 -7.95
CA PRO A 42 5.58 10.30 -6.93
C PRO A 42 6.60 9.33 -6.32
N THR A 43 7.70 9.00 -7.03
CA THR A 43 8.81 8.21 -6.45
C THR A 43 9.59 9.02 -5.41
N LEU A 44 9.85 10.30 -5.68
CA LEU A 44 10.50 11.19 -4.71
C LEU A 44 9.61 11.40 -3.48
N GLY A 45 8.30 11.59 -3.69
CA GLY A 45 7.31 11.63 -2.62
C GLY A 45 7.32 10.35 -1.79
N LEU A 46 7.24 9.17 -2.41
CA LEU A 46 7.32 7.88 -1.72
C LEU A 46 8.55 7.77 -0.80
N ALA A 47 9.72 8.20 -1.28
CA ALA A 47 10.95 8.18 -0.49
C ALA A 47 10.90 9.16 0.70
N ASN A 48 10.31 10.34 0.51
CA ASN A 48 10.08 11.30 1.59
C ASN A 48 9.19 10.69 2.68
N GLU A 49 8.01 10.17 2.32
CA GLU A 49 7.04 9.64 3.28
C GLU A 49 7.55 8.40 4.02
N ALA A 50 8.31 7.54 3.34
CA ALA A 50 9.00 6.44 4.00
C ALA A 50 10.03 6.94 5.04
N GLY A 51 10.70 8.05 4.74
CA GLY A 51 11.58 8.76 5.67
C GLY A 51 10.82 9.36 6.86
N GLU A 52 9.61 9.87 6.65
CA GLU A 52 8.72 10.38 7.71
C GLU A 52 8.25 9.27 8.65
N VAL A 53 7.84 8.11 8.10
CA VAL A 53 7.55 6.89 8.89
C VAL A 53 8.75 6.55 9.78
N ALA A 54 9.95 6.44 9.19
CA ALA A 54 11.17 6.13 9.92
C ALA A 54 11.49 7.21 10.99
N GLY A 55 11.26 8.48 10.67
CA GLY A 55 11.44 9.61 11.56
C GLY A 55 10.53 9.54 12.79
N LYS A 56 9.25 9.19 12.60
CA LYS A 56 8.29 9.01 13.69
C LYS A 56 8.68 7.84 14.59
N ILE A 57 8.99 6.68 14.02
CA ILE A 57 9.45 5.51 14.78
C ILE A 57 10.71 5.86 15.59
N LYS A 58 11.69 6.51 14.98
CA LYS A 58 12.92 6.94 15.68
C LYS A 58 12.61 7.81 16.91
N LYS A 59 11.71 8.79 16.77
CA LYS A 59 11.30 9.67 17.89
C LYS A 59 10.57 8.88 18.99
N ILE A 60 9.71 7.93 18.62
CA ILE A 60 9.02 7.05 19.59
C ILE A 60 10.02 6.26 20.44
N PHE A 61 11.02 5.66 19.80
CA PHE A 61 12.04 4.90 20.54
C PHE A 61 12.97 5.79 21.36
N ARG A 62 13.36 6.97 20.84
CA ARG A 62 14.25 7.91 21.55
C ARG A 62 13.57 8.57 22.75
N ASP A 63 12.33 9.04 22.58
CA ASP A 63 11.68 9.96 23.52
C ASP A 63 10.59 9.28 24.36
N LYS A 64 10.05 8.13 23.91
CA LYS A 64 8.90 7.45 24.53
C LYS A 64 9.19 5.99 24.92
N GLY A 65 10.47 5.59 24.92
CA GLY A 65 10.88 4.24 25.31
C GLY A 65 10.29 3.13 24.43
N GLY A 66 9.94 3.45 23.17
CA GLY A 66 9.32 2.50 22.25
C GLY A 66 7.82 2.29 22.46
N VAL A 67 7.18 3.01 23.39
CA VAL A 67 5.74 2.90 23.64
C VAL A 67 4.96 3.61 22.55
N ILE A 68 4.10 2.86 21.85
CA ILE A 68 3.17 3.39 20.84
C ILE A 68 1.79 3.49 21.48
N GLY A 69 1.39 4.70 21.87
CA GLY A 69 0.03 5.02 22.26
C GLY A 69 -0.83 5.46 21.08
N GLU A 70 -2.05 5.90 21.38
CA GLU A 70 -3.02 6.28 20.33
C GLU A 70 -2.53 7.45 19.46
N ALA A 71 -1.90 8.45 20.08
CA ALA A 71 -1.36 9.59 19.35
C ALA A 71 -0.24 9.20 18.38
N GLU A 72 0.64 8.27 18.78
CA GLU A 72 1.71 7.76 17.92
C GLU A 72 1.15 6.90 16.79
N ARG A 73 0.15 6.07 17.10
CA ARG A 73 -0.52 5.21 16.14
C ARG A 73 -1.23 6.03 15.05
N GLU A 74 -2.00 7.04 15.42
CA GLU A 74 -2.68 7.90 14.43
C GLU A 74 -1.67 8.74 13.63
N ALA A 75 -0.59 9.21 14.27
CA ALA A 75 0.50 9.88 13.54
C ALA A 75 1.18 8.94 12.53
N LEU A 76 1.46 7.68 12.89
CA LEU A 76 2.06 6.70 11.99
C LEU A 76 1.11 6.31 10.86
N LYS A 77 -0.19 6.19 11.16
CA LYS A 77 -1.23 5.89 10.16
C LYS A 77 -1.29 6.95 9.06
N GLY A 78 -1.08 8.23 9.39
CA GLY A 78 -0.94 9.29 8.39
C GLY A 78 0.17 9.01 7.40
N GLU A 79 1.41 8.85 7.89
CA GLU A 79 2.58 8.62 7.02
C GLU A 79 2.49 7.31 6.23
N LEU A 80 1.96 6.24 6.84
CA LEU A 80 1.71 4.98 6.13
C LEU A 80 0.66 5.16 5.02
N GLY A 81 -0.32 6.03 5.24
CA GLY A 81 -1.30 6.43 4.23
C GLY A 81 -0.67 7.20 3.08
N ASP A 82 0.26 8.12 3.36
CA ASP A 82 0.95 8.90 2.33
C ASP A 82 1.92 8.02 1.51
N VAL A 83 2.62 7.07 2.17
CA VAL A 83 3.39 6.00 1.49
C VAL A 83 2.49 5.20 0.55
N LEU A 84 1.32 4.76 1.02
CA LEU A 84 0.37 4.02 0.20
C LEU A 84 -0.12 4.86 -0.99
N TRP A 85 -0.40 6.15 -0.78
CA TRP A 85 -0.87 7.05 -1.81
C TRP A 85 0.15 7.20 -2.94
N TYR A 86 1.42 7.48 -2.61
CA TYR A 86 2.47 7.62 -3.61
C TYR A 86 2.77 6.31 -4.36
N LEU A 87 2.82 5.18 -3.65
CA LEU A 87 2.93 3.86 -4.29
C LEU A 87 1.81 3.64 -5.31
N THR A 88 0.59 4.03 -4.94
CA THR A 88 -0.59 3.90 -5.80
C THR A 88 -0.53 4.79 -7.03
N GLN A 89 0.01 6.01 -6.91
CA GLN A 89 0.24 6.87 -8.08
C GLN A 89 1.31 6.28 -9.01
N ILE A 90 2.39 5.74 -8.47
CA ILE A 90 3.43 5.05 -9.27
C ILE A 90 2.81 3.87 -10.03
N CYS A 91 2.04 3.02 -9.35
CA CYS A 91 1.34 1.91 -10.00
C CYS A 91 0.43 2.41 -11.13
N THR A 92 -0.35 3.47 -10.88
CA THR A 92 -1.27 4.04 -11.87
C THR A 92 -0.54 4.60 -13.10
N GLU A 93 0.55 5.33 -12.91
CA GLU A 93 1.37 5.88 -14.02
C GLU A 93 2.10 4.77 -14.81
N LEU A 94 2.34 3.61 -14.20
CA LEU A 94 2.91 2.42 -14.88
C LEU A 94 1.84 1.51 -15.50
N GLY A 95 0.55 1.82 -15.36
CA GLY A 95 -0.54 0.95 -15.82
C GLY A 95 -0.69 -0.35 -15.04
N LEU A 96 -0.19 -0.40 -13.79
CA LEU A 96 -0.30 -1.54 -12.89
C LEU A 96 -1.44 -1.35 -11.91
N THR A 97 -2.17 -2.42 -11.62
CA THR A 97 -3.10 -2.43 -10.49
C THR A 97 -2.36 -2.75 -9.19
N LEU A 98 -2.82 -2.17 -8.07
CA LEU A 98 -2.34 -2.54 -6.73
C LEU A 98 -2.55 -4.03 -6.45
N GLY A 99 -3.61 -4.64 -7.01
CA GLY A 99 -3.89 -6.06 -6.92
C GLY A 99 -2.78 -6.92 -7.54
N GLU A 100 -2.41 -6.63 -8.79
CA GLU A 100 -1.30 -7.33 -9.47
C GLU A 100 0.02 -7.20 -8.70
N VAL A 101 0.32 -6.01 -8.16
CA VAL A 101 1.53 -5.79 -7.36
C VAL A 101 1.50 -6.60 -6.06
N ALA A 102 0.34 -6.66 -5.38
CA ALA A 102 0.16 -7.44 -4.16
C ALA A 102 0.27 -8.94 -4.42
N GLU A 103 -0.38 -9.46 -5.47
CA GLU A 103 -0.31 -10.86 -5.87
C GLU A 103 1.12 -11.29 -6.22
N ALA A 104 1.83 -10.48 -7.01
CA ALA A 104 3.23 -10.72 -7.34
C ALA A 104 4.13 -10.71 -6.09
N ASN A 105 3.85 -9.84 -5.11
CA ASN A 105 4.57 -9.81 -3.84
C ASN A 105 4.35 -11.09 -3.04
N LEU A 106 3.08 -11.53 -2.87
CA LEU A 106 2.73 -12.73 -2.13
C LEU A 106 3.32 -13.99 -2.77
N ALA A 107 3.22 -14.14 -4.08
CA ALA A 107 3.81 -15.27 -4.81
C ALA A 107 5.33 -15.34 -4.60
N LYS A 108 6.02 -14.18 -4.66
CA LYS A 108 7.46 -14.07 -4.39
C LYS A 108 7.81 -14.47 -2.95
N LEU A 109 7.04 -14.02 -1.96
CA LEU A 109 7.28 -14.33 -0.55
C LEU A 109 7.01 -15.81 -0.23
N ALA A 110 5.91 -16.37 -0.72
CA ALA A 110 5.60 -17.80 -0.59
C ALA A 110 6.70 -18.67 -1.22
N SER A 111 7.21 -18.26 -2.38
CA SER A 111 8.33 -18.93 -3.05
C SER A 111 9.62 -18.89 -2.21
N ARG A 112 9.92 -17.77 -1.52
CA ARG A 112 11.05 -17.66 -0.59
C ARG A 112 10.86 -18.55 0.64
N GLN A 113 9.63 -18.66 1.15
CA GLN A 113 9.28 -19.55 2.26
C GLN A 113 9.53 -21.00 1.91
N ALA A 114 9.04 -21.46 0.74
CA ALA A 114 9.23 -22.83 0.29
C ALA A 114 10.71 -23.21 0.12
N ARG A 115 11.57 -22.25 -0.21
CA ARG A 115 13.03 -22.45 -0.31
C ARG A 115 13.80 -22.30 1.01
N GLY A 116 13.14 -21.95 2.11
CA GLY A 116 13.80 -21.67 3.38
C GLY A 116 14.61 -20.37 3.41
N THR A 117 14.44 -19.47 2.44
CA THR A 117 15.23 -18.23 2.30
C THR A 117 14.44 -16.97 2.72
N LEU A 118 13.52 -17.10 3.69
CA LEU A 118 12.77 -15.93 4.20
C LEU A 118 13.64 -15.02 5.07
N GLY A 119 14.56 -15.61 5.85
CA GLY A 119 15.66 -14.89 6.46
C GLY A 119 16.75 -14.75 5.42
N GLY A 120 16.93 -13.55 4.87
CA GLY A 120 18.02 -13.31 3.92
C GLY A 120 19.35 -13.33 4.65
N GLU A 121 20.15 -14.38 4.46
CA GLU A 121 21.53 -14.14 4.04
C GLU A 121 21.44 -13.60 2.62
N GLY A 122 21.55 -12.29 2.49
CA GLY A 122 21.79 -11.66 1.21
C GLY A 122 23.24 -11.90 0.82
N ASP A 123 23.56 -13.06 0.28
CA ASP A 123 24.81 -13.23 -0.48
C ASP A 123 24.63 -14.28 -1.56
N GLY A 124 24.90 -13.89 -2.80
CA GLY A 124 24.56 -14.65 -4.00
C GLY A 124 24.41 -13.80 -5.25
N ARG A 125 25.27 -12.79 -5.38
CA ARG A 125 25.62 -12.17 -6.66
C ARG A 125 27.13 -12.06 -6.75
#